data_AF-A0A819Z3G3-F1
#
_entry.id   AF-A0A819Z3G3-F1
#
_cell.length_a   1.000
_cell.length_b   1.000
_cell.length_c   1.000
_cell.angle_alpha   90.00
_cell.angle_beta   90.00
_cell.angle_gamma   90.00
#
_symmetry.space_group_name_H-M   'P 1'
#
loop_
_entity.id
_entity.type
_entity.pdbx_description
1 polymer ?
#
loop_
_entity_poly.entity_id
_entity_poly.type
_entity_poly.pdbx_seq_one_letter_code
_entity_poly.pdbx_strand_id
1 'polypeptide(L)'
;MDVGPSSINLMGSVMAIASKKDFPLRVDFNYTLLKYPGSFQATLMQVSHTMHRALYSAHVNMGIIQINMRQIPALLKTAVMLITQASTSLNKAMLPRTLASIGRFANESAAAARASLDQFEILQALLQEVLEVTTVTGSHNKEIAEKLATEADELREETKEMDKIVANISAHYDAARKDLGKRPVQTCSRTWYGKRRCRSLRDEQFQQYTAEAKRKAQIALNMLQTAETHNQNIYHQQMNKQDELNLVISNLAKLNLNELSVNETIKILLDATKNIALIQRQWGRITRFFSTLTINTEHTQKVILQDFLGAISDVEFIGKPLDPIDQTLFLVLLVESVTDIDRDSHLLFLMSKTYSDVSKKYMIDQIAGLAGALAIQSNDERDNYVKEVANKSQTISNQVKDLATERHKEYEMTNLFRQEQYMQYIQEGMLQELNNLGGMGIGRR
;
A
#
# COMPACT_ATOMS: atom_id res chain seq x y z
N MET A 1 8.70 -7.23 -2.51
CA MET A 1 9.70 -6.82 -1.48
C MET A 1 11.04 -7.54 -1.63
N ASP A 2 11.11 -8.71 -2.28
CA ASP A 2 12.37 -9.46 -2.50
C ASP A 2 13.38 -8.74 -3.42
N VAL A 3 12.91 -7.80 -4.23
CA VAL A 3 13.71 -7.02 -5.18
C VAL A 3 14.72 -6.08 -4.51
N GLY A 4 14.48 -5.64 -3.28
CA GLY A 4 15.28 -4.62 -2.61
C GLY A 4 16.68 -5.11 -2.18
N PRO A 5 16.80 -6.23 -1.43
CA PRO A 5 18.12 -6.73 -1.04
C PRO A 5 18.97 -7.12 -2.25
N SER A 6 18.38 -7.75 -3.27
CA SER A 6 19.11 -8.11 -4.49
C SER A 6 19.61 -6.87 -5.25
N SER A 7 18.85 -5.77 -5.27
CA SER A 7 19.29 -4.51 -5.90
C SER A 7 20.47 -3.86 -5.15
N ILE A 8 20.46 -3.91 -3.81
CA ILE A 8 21.58 -3.44 -2.97
C ILE A 8 22.82 -4.29 -3.22
N ASN A 9 22.66 -5.62 -3.24
CA ASN A 9 23.73 -6.57 -3.54
C ASN A 9 24.38 -6.30 -4.90
N LEU A 10 23.56 -6.15 -5.95
CA LEU A 10 24.05 -5.84 -7.28
C LEU A 10 24.80 -4.50 -7.30
N MET A 11 24.26 -3.45 -6.67
CA MET A 11 24.95 -2.17 -6.54
C MET A 11 26.30 -2.32 -5.84
N GLY A 12 26.37 -3.10 -4.76
CA GLY A 12 27.61 -3.41 -4.06
C GLY A 12 28.62 -4.12 -4.96
N SER A 13 28.21 -5.12 -5.74
CA SER A 13 29.09 -5.79 -6.70
C SER A 13 29.62 -4.82 -7.76
N VAL A 14 28.77 -3.95 -8.30
CA VAL A 14 29.19 -2.92 -9.28
C VAL A 14 30.17 -1.93 -8.65
N MET A 15 29.91 -1.46 -7.44
CA MET A 15 30.81 -0.57 -6.70
C MET A 15 32.16 -1.23 -6.40
N ALA A 16 32.17 -2.50 -5.99
CA ALA A 16 33.39 -3.26 -5.76
C ALA A 16 34.25 -3.37 -7.02
N ILE A 17 33.64 -3.66 -8.19
CA ILE A 17 34.38 -3.71 -9.46
C ILE A 17 34.84 -2.30 -9.86
N ALA A 18 33.99 -1.28 -9.66
CA ALA A 18 34.29 0.11 -10.02
C ALA A 18 35.47 0.68 -9.22
N SER A 19 35.72 0.19 -8.01
CA SER A 19 36.89 0.59 -7.19
C SER A 19 38.24 0.36 -7.90
N LYS A 20 38.31 -0.57 -8.86
CA LYS A 20 39.55 -0.85 -9.62
C LYS A 20 39.95 0.31 -10.54
N LYS A 21 38.98 1.02 -11.14
CA LYS A 21 39.28 2.12 -12.06
C LYS A 21 38.12 3.10 -12.18
N ASP A 22 38.42 4.37 -11.98
CA ASP A 22 37.50 5.47 -12.23
C ASP A 22 37.60 5.99 -13.68
N PHE A 23 36.48 6.52 -14.18
CA PHE A 23 36.35 7.12 -15.50
C PHE A 23 35.20 8.14 -15.55
N PRO A 24 35.26 9.17 -16.41
CA PRO A 24 34.16 10.11 -16.55
C PRO A 24 33.01 9.53 -17.38
N LEU A 25 31.79 9.95 -17.04
CA LEU A 25 30.61 9.80 -17.88
C LEU A 25 30.59 10.88 -18.98
N ARG A 26 29.61 10.80 -19.90
CA ARG A 26 29.53 11.64 -21.11
C ARG A 26 29.56 13.14 -20.79
N VAL A 27 30.37 13.92 -21.48
CA VAL A 27 30.58 15.35 -21.17
C VAL A 27 29.52 16.25 -21.82
N ASP A 28 28.88 15.81 -22.89
CA ASP A 28 27.87 16.51 -23.71
C ASP A 28 26.42 16.12 -23.35
N PHE A 29 26.16 15.79 -22.08
CA PHE A 29 24.81 15.50 -21.59
C PHE A 29 24.36 16.61 -20.63
N ASN A 30 23.09 17.02 -20.72
CA ASN A 30 22.53 18.05 -19.84
C ASN A 30 22.02 17.40 -18.54
N TYR A 31 22.88 17.38 -17.53
CA TYR A 31 22.56 16.79 -16.24
C TYR A 31 21.63 17.68 -15.41
N THR A 32 20.58 17.09 -14.83
CA THR A 32 19.62 17.78 -13.97
C THR A 32 19.78 17.37 -12.50
N LEU A 33 19.91 16.07 -12.24
CA LEU A 33 20.03 15.48 -10.91
C LEU A 33 21.43 14.94 -10.63
N LEU A 34 22.17 14.51 -11.66
CA LEU A 34 23.51 13.97 -11.49
C LEU A 34 24.53 15.09 -11.25
N LYS A 35 25.26 15.01 -10.13
CA LYS A 35 26.18 16.09 -9.69
C LYS A 35 27.63 15.83 -10.05
N TYR A 36 28.01 14.57 -10.20
CA TYR A 36 29.42 14.17 -10.36
C TYR A 36 29.66 13.32 -11.61
N PRO A 37 29.29 13.80 -12.82
CA PRO A 37 29.48 13.03 -14.05
C PRO A 37 30.96 12.81 -14.41
N GLY A 38 31.88 13.62 -13.88
CA GLY A 38 33.32 13.47 -14.13
C GLY A 38 33.98 12.23 -13.50
N SER A 39 33.25 11.49 -12.66
CA SER A 39 33.73 10.29 -11.98
C SER A 39 32.60 9.28 -11.83
N PHE A 40 32.77 8.11 -12.42
CA PHE A 40 31.82 7.01 -12.33
C PHE A 40 31.72 6.51 -10.88
N GLN A 41 32.83 6.46 -10.14
CA GLN A 41 32.80 6.13 -8.71
C GLN A 41 32.01 7.15 -7.90
N ALA A 42 32.19 8.45 -8.15
CA ALA A 42 31.43 9.51 -7.47
C ALA A 42 29.94 9.46 -7.84
N THR A 43 29.62 9.10 -9.10
CA THR A 43 28.25 8.85 -9.54
C THR A 43 27.61 7.68 -8.78
N LEU A 44 28.29 6.53 -8.67
CA LEU A 44 27.79 5.39 -7.91
C LEU A 44 27.63 5.73 -6.42
N MET A 45 28.54 6.51 -5.84
CA MET A 45 28.41 7.00 -4.48
C MET A 45 27.18 7.90 -4.30
N GLN A 46 26.90 8.81 -5.24
CA GLN A 46 25.70 9.64 -5.22
C GLN A 46 24.42 8.79 -5.29
N VAL A 47 24.38 7.80 -6.19
CA VAL A 47 23.25 6.87 -6.31
C VAL A 47 23.08 6.10 -5.01
N SER A 48 24.14 5.50 -4.47
CA SER A 48 24.12 4.76 -3.20
C SER A 48 23.63 5.62 -2.02
N HIS A 49 24.08 6.87 -1.92
CA HIS A 49 23.60 7.80 -0.90
C HIS A 49 22.10 8.11 -1.05
N THR A 50 21.64 8.28 -2.29
CA THR A 50 20.21 8.51 -2.59
C THR A 50 19.38 7.28 -2.25
N MET A 51 19.87 6.08 -2.56
CA MET A 51 19.26 4.80 -2.16
C MET A 51 19.15 4.67 -0.64
N HIS A 52 20.24 4.96 0.08
CA HIS A 52 20.24 4.94 1.55
C HIS A 52 19.16 5.86 2.12
N ARG A 53 19.07 7.10 1.62
CA ARG A 53 18.04 8.05 2.06
C ARG A 53 16.62 7.55 1.81
N ALA A 54 16.34 7.00 0.63
CA ALA A 54 15.02 6.46 0.31
C ALA A 54 14.65 5.26 1.19
N LEU A 55 15.57 4.30 1.32
CA LEU A 55 15.37 3.11 2.17
C LEU A 55 15.20 3.45 3.64
N TYR A 56 16.00 4.38 4.16
CA TYR A 56 15.92 4.82 5.55
C TYR A 56 14.64 5.60 5.83
N SER A 57 14.26 6.54 4.95
CA SER A 57 12.99 7.28 5.05
C SER A 57 11.82 6.30 5.10
N ALA A 58 11.79 5.35 4.17
CA ALA A 58 10.80 4.29 4.15
C ALA A 58 10.80 3.41 5.41
N HIS A 59 11.97 3.04 5.93
CA HIS A 59 12.07 2.26 7.16
C HIS A 59 11.42 2.97 8.35
N VAL A 60 11.72 4.26 8.53
CA VAL A 60 11.14 5.09 9.60
C VAL A 60 9.64 5.23 9.41
N ASN A 61 9.21 5.59 8.21
CA ASN A 61 7.79 5.83 7.89
C ASN A 61 6.95 4.56 8.02
N MET A 62 7.50 3.38 7.70
CA MET A 62 6.83 2.10 7.91
C MET A 62 6.61 1.80 9.39
N GLY A 63 7.52 2.23 10.27
CA GLY A 63 7.31 2.18 11.71
C GLY A 63 6.09 3.02 12.15
N ILE A 64 5.93 4.22 11.57
CA ILE A 64 4.78 5.10 11.84
C ILE A 64 3.47 4.43 11.41
N ILE A 65 3.41 3.97 10.14
CA ILE A 65 2.21 3.29 9.61
C ILE A 65 1.88 2.06 10.45
N GLN A 66 2.88 1.24 10.79
CA GLN A 66 2.68 0.05 11.60
C GLN A 66 2.09 0.37 12.98
N ILE A 67 2.63 1.38 13.67
CA ILE A 67 2.14 1.79 14.99
C ILE A 67 0.71 2.28 14.88
N ASN A 68 0.43 3.17 13.93
CA ASN A 68 -0.88 3.77 13.75
C ASN A 68 -1.95 2.73 13.40
N MET A 69 -1.69 1.88 12.39
CA MET A 69 -2.62 0.86 11.92
C MET A 69 -2.90 -0.22 12.97
N ARG A 70 -1.96 -0.48 13.89
CA ARG A 70 -2.18 -1.41 15.01
C ARG A 70 -3.25 -0.90 16.00
N GLN A 71 -3.43 0.42 16.12
CA GLN A 71 -4.36 1.01 17.08
C GLN A 71 -5.81 1.07 16.55
N ILE A 72 -5.99 1.15 15.24
CA ILE A 72 -7.29 1.35 14.61
C ILE A 72 -8.32 0.28 15.00
N PRO A 73 -8.01 -1.04 14.98
CA PRO A 73 -8.98 -2.08 15.37
C PRO A 73 -9.60 -1.89 16.76
N ALA A 74 -8.78 -1.58 17.76
CA ALA A 74 -9.26 -1.37 19.13
C ALA A 74 -10.12 -0.12 19.26
N LEU A 75 -9.76 0.95 18.54
CA LEU A 75 -10.54 2.18 18.50
C LEU A 75 -11.85 2.01 17.74
N LEU A 76 -11.87 1.27 16.62
CA LEU A 76 -13.09 0.91 15.89
C LEU A 76 -14.06 0.13 16.77
N LYS A 77 -13.56 -0.91 17.45
CA LYS A 77 -14.36 -1.66 18.43
C LYS A 77 -14.96 -0.75 19.50
N THR A 78 -14.16 0.17 20.03
CA THR A 78 -14.63 1.16 21.02
C THR A 78 -15.71 2.06 20.43
N ALA A 79 -15.54 2.54 19.20
CA ALA A 79 -16.54 3.36 18.51
C ALA A 79 -17.87 2.60 18.32
N VAL A 80 -17.81 1.35 17.86
CA VAL A 80 -19.00 0.49 17.70
C VAL A 80 -19.70 0.24 19.04
N MET A 81 -18.96 -0.04 20.11
CA MET A 81 -19.53 -0.20 21.44
C MET A 81 -20.19 1.08 21.96
N LEU A 82 -19.58 2.24 21.72
CA LEU A 82 -20.16 3.53 22.10
C LEU A 82 -21.46 3.83 21.33
N ILE A 83 -21.57 3.38 20.09
CA ILE A 83 -22.76 3.57 19.26
C ILE A 83 -23.88 2.60 19.66
N THR A 84 -23.54 1.35 19.96
CA THR A 84 -24.54 0.28 20.18
C THR A 84 -24.97 0.11 21.64
N GLN A 85 -24.09 0.36 22.61
CA GLN A 85 -24.30 -0.05 24.00
C GLN A 85 -24.19 1.09 25.02
N ALA A 86 -23.61 2.24 24.65
CA ALA A 86 -23.35 3.32 25.60
C ALA A 86 -24.54 4.27 25.79
N SER A 87 -24.62 4.88 26.99
CA SER A 87 -25.58 5.95 27.27
C SER A 87 -25.34 7.18 26.39
N THR A 88 -26.38 7.95 26.12
CA THR A 88 -26.31 9.16 25.27
C THR A 88 -25.27 10.17 25.78
N SER A 89 -25.09 10.30 27.10
CA SER A 89 -24.08 11.18 27.69
C SER A 89 -22.65 10.69 27.46
N LEU A 90 -22.41 9.38 27.56
CA LEU A 90 -21.10 8.78 27.35
C LEU A 90 -20.72 8.83 25.86
N ASN A 91 -21.70 8.53 24.99
CA ASN A 91 -21.53 8.59 23.55
C ASN A 91 -21.12 10.01 23.09
N LYS A 92 -21.87 11.05 23.47
CA LYS A 92 -21.54 12.47 23.15
C LYS A 92 -20.15 12.90 23.64
N ALA A 93 -19.69 12.37 24.77
CA ALA A 93 -18.41 12.76 25.35
C ALA A 93 -17.20 12.02 24.74
N MET A 94 -17.36 10.73 24.41
CA MET A 94 -16.24 9.86 24.05
C MET A 94 -16.17 9.52 22.57
N LEU A 95 -17.31 9.36 21.89
CA LEU A 95 -17.33 8.94 20.48
C LEU A 95 -16.54 9.92 19.59
N PRO A 96 -16.75 11.26 19.67
CA PRO A 96 -15.99 12.20 18.84
C PRO A 96 -14.47 12.11 19.04
N ARG A 97 -14.00 11.81 20.27
CA ARG A 97 -12.57 11.68 20.57
C ARG A 97 -11.97 10.39 20.02
N THR A 98 -12.69 9.28 20.15
CA THR A 98 -12.31 7.98 19.58
C THR A 98 -12.18 8.10 18.07
N LEU A 99 -13.18 8.70 17.44
CA LEU A 99 -13.27 8.96 16.01
C LEU A 99 -12.15 9.89 15.49
N ALA A 100 -11.89 11.01 16.17
CA ALA A 100 -10.80 11.91 15.83
C ALA A 100 -9.42 11.22 15.92
N SER A 101 -9.26 10.27 16.85
CA SER A 101 -8.02 9.51 16.98
C SER A 101 -7.80 8.57 15.79
N ILE A 102 -8.84 7.88 15.33
CA ILE A 102 -8.80 7.04 14.12
C ILE A 102 -8.43 7.89 12.90
N GLY A 103 -9.10 9.03 12.72
CA GLY A 103 -8.82 9.96 11.61
C GLY A 103 -7.38 10.49 11.63
N ARG A 104 -6.85 10.85 12.80
CA ARG A 104 -5.46 11.29 12.95
C ARG A 104 -4.47 10.20 12.54
N PHE A 105 -4.66 8.97 13.01
CA PHE A 105 -3.77 7.85 12.66
C PHE A 105 -3.78 7.53 11.17
N ALA A 106 -4.94 7.63 10.51
CA ALA A 106 -5.04 7.47 9.07
C ALA A 106 -4.28 8.59 8.32
N ASN A 107 -4.48 9.86 8.72
CA ASN A 107 -3.79 11.02 8.11
C ASN A 107 -2.26 10.91 8.23
N GLU A 108 -1.75 10.62 9.43
CA GLU A 108 -0.32 10.48 9.68
C GLU A 108 0.29 9.33 8.87
N SER A 109 -0.45 8.22 8.71
CA SER A 109 0.00 7.08 7.92
C SER A 109 0.04 7.40 6.42
N ALA A 110 -0.96 8.11 5.90
CA ALA A 110 -0.99 8.54 4.50
C ALA A 110 0.18 9.49 4.20
N ALA A 111 0.45 10.44 5.09
CA ALA A 111 1.60 11.35 4.97
C ALA A 111 2.94 10.59 5.00
N ALA A 112 3.08 9.60 5.89
CA ALA A 112 4.28 8.76 5.96
C ALA A 112 4.48 7.90 4.70
N ALA A 113 3.40 7.35 4.14
CA ALA A 113 3.45 6.60 2.88
C ALA A 113 3.90 7.50 1.72
N ARG A 114 3.29 8.68 1.57
CA ARG A 114 3.64 9.67 0.55
C ARG A 114 5.09 10.13 0.65
N ALA A 115 5.55 10.48 1.85
CA ALA A 115 6.95 10.88 2.07
C ALA A 115 7.97 9.79 1.70
N SER A 116 7.59 8.51 1.81
CA SER A 116 8.42 7.39 1.36
C SER A 116 8.45 7.29 -0.16
N LEU A 117 7.28 7.41 -0.80
CA LEU A 117 7.15 7.40 -2.26
C LEU A 117 8.00 8.49 -2.92
N ASP A 118 7.91 9.73 -2.42
CA ASP A 118 8.64 10.88 -2.98
C ASP A 118 10.16 10.63 -3.03
N GLN A 119 10.73 9.98 -2.01
CA GLN A 119 12.17 9.67 -2.01
C GLN A 119 12.54 8.60 -3.05
N PHE A 120 11.66 7.64 -3.31
CA PHE A 120 11.88 6.64 -4.35
C PHE A 120 11.72 7.22 -5.76
N GLU A 121 10.83 8.19 -5.95
CA GLU A 121 10.71 8.92 -7.23
C GLU A 121 11.96 9.72 -7.55
N ILE A 122 12.57 10.38 -6.54
CA ILE A 122 13.87 11.05 -6.71
C ILE A 122 14.96 10.05 -7.12
N LEU A 123 15.01 8.88 -6.46
CA LEU A 123 15.97 7.82 -6.82
C LEU A 123 15.74 7.32 -8.25
N GLN A 124 14.49 7.11 -8.65
CA GLN A 124 14.12 6.71 -10.01
C GLN A 124 14.60 7.70 -11.06
N ALA A 125 14.34 8.99 -10.82
CA ALA A 125 14.75 10.04 -11.74
C ALA A 125 16.29 10.12 -11.85
N LEU A 126 17.02 9.97 -10.74
CA LEU A 126 18.48 9.92 -10.78
C LEU A 126 19.01 8.71 -11.56
N LEU A 127 18.45 7.51 -11.32
CA LEU A 127 18.85 6.29 -12.04
C LEU A 127 18.56 6.40 -13.55
N GLN A 128 17.44 7.02 -13.93
CA GLN A 128 17.08 7.30 -15.32
C GLN A 128 18.14 8.16 -16.00
N GLU A 129 18.59 9.24 -15.35
CA GLU A 129 19.61 10.13 -15.88
C GLU A 129 20.95 9.41 -16.08
N VAL A 130 21.35 8.56 -15.13
CA VAL A 130 22.55 7.71 -15.26
C VAL A 130 22.40 6.72 -16.43
N LEU A 131 21.20 6.17 -16.63
CA LEU A 131 20.94 5.23 -17.72
C LEU A 131 21.01 5.91 -19.10
N GLU A 132 20.43 7.10 -19.26
CA GLU A 132 20.45 7.84 -20.53
C GLU A 132 21.88 8.18 -20.97
N VAL A 133 22.74 8.51 -20.01
CA VAL A 133 24.14 8.85 -20.26
C VAL A 133 24.97 7.62 -20.64
N THR A 134 24.62 6.45 -20.12
CA THR A 134 25.35 5.19 -20.36
C THR A 134 24.84 4.44 -21.60
N THR A 135 23.58 4.61 -22.01
CA THR A 135 22.95 3.88 -23.13
C THR A 135 23.32 4.38 -24.53
N VAL A 136 23.70 5.65 -24.72
CA VAL A 136 24.06 6.19 -26.05
C VAL A 136 25.35 5.59 -26.65
N THR A 137 26.05 4.74 -25.89
CA THR A 137 27.26 4.04 -26.35
C THR A 137 27.01 2.73 -27.12
N GLY A 138 25.75 2.23 -27.25
CA GLY A 138 25.46 1.02 -28.06
C GLY A 138 23.97 0.72 -28.32
N SER A 139 23.63 0.19 -29.51
CA SER A 139 22.24 0.01 -29.98
C SER A 139 21.38 -0.95 -29.14
N HIS A 140 21.98 -1.96 -28.49
CA HIS A 140 21.26 -2.93 -27.65
C HIS A 140 20.72 -2.33 -26.33
N ASN A 141 21.31 -1.22 -25.87
CA ASN A 141 20.93 -0.57 -24.61
C ASN A 141 19.63 0.24 -24.74
N LYS A 142 19.36 0.76 -25.94
CA LYS A 142 18.14 1.50 -26.24
C LYS A 142 16.91 0.60 -26.12
N GLU A 143 16.99 -0.64 -26.59
CA GLU A 143 15.88 -1.61 -26.51
C GLU A 143 15.56 -2.02 -25.06
N ILE A 144 16.56 -2.20 -24.20
CA ILE A 144 16.34 -2.52 -22.77
C ILE A 144 15.76 -1.30 -22.04
N ALA A 145 16.30 -0.10 -22.27
CA ALA A 145 15.78 1.13 -21.68
C ALA A 145 14.36 1.45 -22.17
N GLU A 146 14.07 1.24 -23.46
CA GLU A 146 12.72 1.36 -24.03
C GLU A 146 11.77 0.32 -23.40
N LYS A 147 12.18 -0.96 -23.27
CA LYS A 147 11.36 -1.96 -22.56
C LYS A 147 11.09 -1.59 -21.11
N LEU A 148 12.04 -0.96 -20.43
CA LEU A 148 11.87 -0.49 -19.05
C LEU A 148 10.98 0.73 -18.94
N ALA A 149 11.08 1.66 -19.88
CA ALA A 149 10.19 2.81 -19.99
C ALA A 149 8.76 2.34 -20.32
N THR A 150 8.61 1.39 -21.24
CA THR A 150 7.33 0.74 -21.56
C THR A 150 6.77 0.01 -20.36
N GLU A 151 7.56 -0.79 -19.64
CA GLU A 151 7.11 -1.37 -18.37
C GLU A 151 6.70 -0.24 -17.42
N ALA A 152 7.51 0.79 -17.19
CA ALA A 152 7.16 1.90 -16.30
C ALA A 152 5.84 2.59 -16.69
N ASP A 153 5.55 2.73 -17.99
CA ASP A 153 4.30 3.31 -18.51
C ASP A 153 3.12 2.34 -18.44
N GLU A 154 3.31 1.05 -18.75
CA GLU A 154 2.31 -0.01 -18.49
C GLU A 154 1.91 -0.01 -17.01
N LEU A 155 2.88 0.20 -16.12
CA LEU A 155 2.69 0.23 -14.68
C LEU A 155 2.00 1.52 -14.20
N ARG A 156 2.19 2.64 -14.92
CA ARG A 156 1.42 3.87 -14.72
C ARG A 156 -0.02 3.72 -15.21
N GLU A 157 -0.23 2.99 -16.29
CA GLU A 157 -1.58 2.69 -16.78
C GLU A 157 -2.29 1.68 -15.87
N GLU A 158 -1.61 0.65 -15.37
CA GLU A 158 -2.15 -0.27 -14.35
C GLU A 158 -2.58 0.48 -13.08
N THR A 159 -1.78 1.45 -12.62
CA THR A 159 -2.14 2.28 -11.46
C THR A 159 -3.33 3.20 -11.76
N LYS A 160 -3.37 3.84 -12.94
CA LYS A 160 -4.55 4.62 -13.36
C LYS A 160 -5.81 3.76 -13.49
N GLU A 161 -5.68 2.54 -14.02
CA GLU A 161 -6.80 1.59 -14.10
C GLU A 161 -7.26 1.18 -12.71
N MET A 162 -6.34 0.89 -11.79
CA MET A 162 -6.68 0.62 -10.39
C MET A 162 -7.39 1.81 -9.74
N ASP A 163 -6.90 3.04 -9.96
CA ASP A 163 -7.54 4.27 -9.47
C ASP A 163 -8.95 4.45 -10.05
N LYS A 164 -9.16 4.14 -11.34
CA LYS A 164 -10.48 4.15 -11.97
C LYS A 164 -11.40 3.08 -11.37
N ILE A 165 -10.88 1.88 -11.12
CA ILE A 165 -11.63 0.79 -10.49
C ILE A 165 -12.06 1.19 -9.08
N VAL A 166 -11.13 1.70 -8.26
CA VAL A 166 -11.40 2.19 -6.90
C VAL A 166 -12.40 3.36 -6.94
N ALA A 167 -12.25 4.30 -7.87
CA ALA A 167 -13.18 5.41 -8.04
C ALA A 167 -14.58 4.92 -8.45
N ASN A 168 -14.68 3.93 -9.33
CA ASN A 168 -15.96 3.33 -9.72
C ASN A 168 -16.62 2.55 -8.58
N ILE A 169 -15.84 1.79 -7.81
CA ILE A 169 -16.31 1.11 -6.60
C ILE A 169 -16.86 2.14 -5.61
N SER A 170 -16.07 3.19 -5.30
CA SER A 170 -16.49 4.30 -4.44
C SER A 170 -17.76 4.99 -4.96
N ALA A 171 -17.89 5.21 -6.27
CA ALA A 171 -19.08 5.83 -6.85
C ALA A 171 -20.34 4.96 -6.72
N HIS A 172 -20.22 3.63 -6.81
CA HIS A 172 -21.34 2.71 -6.61
C HIS A 172 -21.77 2.68 -5.14
N TYR A 173 -20.81 2.71 -4.21
CA TYR A 173 -21.09 2.86 -2.78
C TYR A 173 -21.74 4.21 -2.46
N ASP A 174 -21.23 5.32 -2.99
CA ASP A 174 -21.81 6.66 -2.83
C ASP A 174 -23.24 6.73 -3.38
N ALA A 175 -23.50 6.10 -4.52
CA ALA A 175 -24.82 6.03 -5.10
C ALA A 175 -25.78 5.18 -4.25
N ALA A 176 -25.33 4.05 -3.72
CA ALA A 176 -26.09 3.23 -2.78
C ALA A 176 -26.44 4.03 -1.51
N ARG A 177 -25.46 4.75 -0.95
CA ARG A 177 -25.64 5.62 0.21
C ARG A 177 -26.66 6.73 -0.05
N LYS A 178 -26.57 7.41 -1.21
CA LYS A 178 -27.54 8.44 -1.61
C LYS A 178 -28.96 7.89 -1.75
N ASP A 179 -29.13 6.67 -2.25
CA ASP A 179 -30.44 6.04 -2.34
C ASP A 179 -31.03 5.72 -0.96
N LEU A 180 -30.20 5.26 -0.02
CA LEU A 180 -30.61 5.04 1.38
C LEU A 180 -30.95 6.35 2.10
N GLY A 181 -30.32 7.47 1.71
CA GLY A 181 -30.64 8.80 2.22
C GLY A 181 -31.94 9.40 1.69
N LYS A 182 -32.61 8.77 0.71
CA LYS A 182 -33.87 9.29 0.14
C LYS A 182 -35.03 9.12 1.11
N ARG A 183 -35.74 10.21 1.40
CA ARG A 183 -36.97 10.18 2.20
C ARG A 183 -38.20 10.13 1.28
N PRO A 184 -39.21 9.30 1.58
CA PRO A 184 -40.48 9.31 0.85
C PRO A 184 -41.19 10.67 0.98
N VAL A 185 -41.27 11.43 -0.12
CA VAL A 185 -41.93 12.75 -0.17
C VAL A 185 -43.41 12.53 -0.49
N GLN A 186 -44.22 12.23 0.51
CA GLN A 186 -45.68 12.22 0.33
C GLN A 186 -46.39 13.03 1.40
N THR A 187 -47.01 14.13 0.98
CA THR A 187 -47.93 14.92 1.80
C THR A 187 -49.20 14.11 2.05
N CYS A 188 -49.34 13.56 3.26
CA CYS A 188 -50.46 12.69 3.58
C CYS A 188 -51.74 13.49 3.91
N SER A 189 -52.89 12.95 3.48
CA SER A 189 -54.21 13.38 3.95
C SER A 189 -54.35 13.22 5.47
N ARG A 190 -55.06 14.15 6.12
CA ARG A 190 -55.31 14.13 7.58
C ARG A 190 -56.28 13.01 8.02
N THR A 191 -57.01 12.39 7.09
CA THR A 191 -58.00 11.35 7.43
C THR A 191 -57.32 10.04 7.86
N TRP A 192 -57.99 9.25 8.71
CA TRP A 192 -57.47 7.95 9.17
C TRP A 192 -57.16 7.00 8.00
N TYR A 193 -58.08 6.92 7.02
CA TYR A 193 -57.90 6.11 5.80
C TYR A 193 -56.72 6.62 4.94
N GLY A 194 -56.59 7.95 4.84
CA GLY A 194 -55.47 8.60 4.16
C GLY A 194 -54.12 8.30 4.82
N LYS A 195 -54.04 8.33 6.15
CA LYS A 195 -52.81 8.00 6.90
C LYS A 195 -52.38 6.55 6.72
N ARG A 196 -53.32 5.59 6.71
CA ARG A 196 -53.03 4.16 6.56
C ARG A 196 -52.52 3.82 5.15
N ARG A 197 -53.18 4.34 4.11
CA ARG A 197 -52.75 4.20 2.72
C ARG A 197 -51.38 4.84 2.48
N CYS A 198 -51.13 5.99 3.11
CA CYS A 198 -49.85 6.69 3.03
C CYS A 198 -48.71 5.94 3.75
N ARG A 199 -48.97 5.16 4.81
CA ARG A 199 -47.95 4.26 5.39
C ARG A 199 -47.56 3.16 4.40
N SER A 200 -48.54 2.42 3.87
CA SER A 200 -48.30 1.35 2.90
C SER A 200 -47.48 1.81 1.69
N LEU A 201 -47.80 2.99 1.14
CA LEU A 201 -47.07 3.56 -0.01
C LEU A 201 -45.65 4.01 0.34
N ARG A 202 -45.43 4.53 1.55
CA ARG A 202 -44.08 4.84 2.04
C ARG A 202 -43.24 3.60 2.26
N ASP A 203 -43.85 2.55 2.82
CA ASP A 203 -43.18 1.27 3.06
C ASP A 203 -42.76 0.63 1.73
N GLU A 204 -43.61 0.67 0.71
CA GLU A 204 -43.28 0.22 -0.65
C GLU A 204 -42.16 1.06 -1.31
N GLN A 205 -42.21 2.39 -1.23
CA GLN A 205 -41.15 3.25 -1.77
C GLN A 205 -39.81 3.05 -1.06
N PHE A 206 -39.84 2.84 0.26
CA PHE A 206 -38.65 2.56 1.04
C PHE A 206 -38.06 1.17 0.74
N GLN A 207 -38.91 0.16 0.54
CA GLN A 207 -38.51 -1.17 0.06
C GLN A 207 -37.83 -1.08 -1.32
N GLN A 208 -38.30 -0.22 -2.21
CA GLN A 208 -37.65 0.01 -3.51
C GLN A 208 -36.27 0.65 -3.38
N TYR A 209 -36.11 1.67 -2.53
CA TYR A 209 -34.82 2.32 -2.31
C TYR A 209 -33.79 1.37 -1.68
N THR A 210 -34.21 0.56 -0.71
CA THR A 210 -33.36 -0.43 -0.06
C THR A 210 -32.96 -1.57 -1.01
N ALA A 211 -33.87 -2.03 -1.87
CA ALA A 211 -33.55 -3.02 -2.90
C ALA A 211 -32.54 -2.50 -3.93
N GLU A 212 -32.69 -1.25 -4.39
CA GLU A 212 -31.75 -0.65 -5.34
C GLU A 212 -30.38 -0.37 -4.72
N ALA A 213 -30.34 0.08 -3.46
CA ALA A 213 -29.10 0.23 -2.72
C ALA A 213 -28.36 -1.10 -2.56
N LYS A 214 -29.08 -2.18 -2.20
CA LYS A 214 -28.54 -3.54 -2.12
C LYS A 214 -27.98 -4.02 -3.45
N ARG A 215 -28.66 -3.73 -4.56
CA ARG A 215 -28.19 -4.07 -5.91
C ARG A 215 -26.87 -3.37 -6.26
N LYS A 216 -26.77 -2.08 -5.94
CA LYS A 216 -25.56 -1.28 -6.18
C LYS A 216 -24.37 -1.73 -5.33
N ALA A 217 -24.62 -2.05 -4.06
CA ALA A 217 -23.60 -2.63 -3.18
C ALA A 217 -23.09 -3.98 -3.70
N GLN A 218 -23.99 -4.85 -4.20
CA GLN A 218 -23.60 -6.13 -4.79
C GLN A 218 -22.73 -5.97 -6.05
N ILE A 219 -23.00 -4.96 -6.88
CA ILE A 219 -22.17 -4.64 -8.05
C ILE A 219 -20.77 -4.22 -7.61
N ALA A 220 -20.67 -3.34 -6.60
CA ALA A 220 -19.39 -2.93 -6.04
C ALA A 220 -18.60 -4.12 -5.47
N LEU A 221 -19.27 -5.04 -4.78
CA LEU A 221 -18.65 -6.26 -4.23
C LEU A 221 -18.08 -7.18 -5.33
N ASN A 222 -18.81 -7.37 -6.42
CA ASN A 222 -18.34 -8.20 -7.54
C ASN A 222 -17.15 -7.54 -8.27
N MET A 223 -17.15 -6.21 -8.39
CA MET A 223 -16.02 -5.45 -8.94
C MET A 223 -14.78 -5.61 -8.04
N LEU A 224 -14.96 -5.57 -6.72
CA LEU A 224 -13.89 -5.77 -5.75
C LEU A 224 -13.26 -7.17 -5.88
N GLN A 225 -14.09 -8.24 -5.93
CA GLN A 225 -13.60 -9.61 -6.11
C GLN A 225 -12.83 -9.80 -7.41
N THR A 226 -13.27 -9.15 -8.48
CA THR A 226 -12.59 -9.18 -9.78
C THR A 226 -11.23 -8.48 -9.70
N ALA A 227 -11.16 -7.33 -9.02
CA ALA A 227 -9.93 -6.60 -8.79
C ALA A 227 -8.93 -7.38 -7.92
N GLU A 228 -9.41 -8.09 -6.88
CA GLU A 228 -8.58 -8.96 -6.03
C GLU A 228 -7.97 -10.11 -6.84
N THR A 229 -8.78 -10.79 -7.67
CA THR A 229 -8.31 -11.90 -8.52
C THR A 229 -7.29 -11.42 -9.56
N HIS A 230 -7.51 -10.24 -10.14
CA HIS A 230 -6.56 -9.61 -11.06
C HIS A 230 -5.22 -9.31 -10.38
N ASN A 231 -5.25 -8.76 -9.15
CA ASN A 231 -4.06 -8.50 -8.36
C ASN A 231 -3.28 -9.78 -8.00
N GLN A 232 -3.96 -10.88 -7.68
CA GLN A 232 -3.31 -12.17 -7.43
C GLN A 232 -2.56 -12.68 -8.66
N ASN A 233 -3.14 -12.55 -9.85
CA ASN A 233 -2.49 -12.95 -11.10
C ASN A 233 -1.25 -12.11 -11.42
N ILE A 234 -1.32 -10.79 -11.20
CA ILE A 234 -0.17 -9.88 -11.35
C ILE A 234 0.95 -10.27 -10.37
N TYR A 235 0.60 -10.59 -9.11
CA TYR A 235 1.57 -11.04 -8.11
C TYR A 235 2.35 -12.28 -8.58
N HIS A 236 1.66 -13.28 -9.13
CA HIS A 236 2.30 -14.49 -9.66
C HIS A 236 3.21 -14.19 -10.86
N GLN A 237 2.81 -13.30 -11.77
CA GLN A 237 3.66 -12.89 -12.90
C GLN A 237 4.91 -12.14 -12.42
N GLN A 238 4.81 -11.33 -11.37
CA GLN A 238 5.95 -10.58 -10.82
C GLN A 238 6.99 -11.48 -10.15
N MET A 239 6.60 -12.61 -9.55
CA MET A 239 7.55 -13.56 -8.93
C MET A 239 8.49 -14.23 -9.94
N ASN A 240 8.07 -14.41 -11.20
CA ASN A 240 8.89 -15.04 -12.24
C ASN A 240 9.98 -14.12 -12.81
N LYS A 241 9.82 -12.80 -12.69
CA LYS A 241 10.78 -11.80 -13.22
C LYS A 241 11.90 -11.43 -12.21
N GLN A 242 12.13 -12.24 -11.17
CA GLN A 242 13.17 -12.04 -10.15
C GLN A 242 14.50 -12.73 -10.53
N ASP A 243 14.45 -13.79 -11.35
CA ASP A 243 15.60 -14.65 -11.63
C ASP A 243 16.69 -13.94 -12.47
N GLU A 244 16.32 -12.91 -13.24
CA GLU A 244 17.24 -12.11 -14.05
C GLU A 244 18.35 -11.46 -13.23
N LEU A 245 18.07 -11.04 -11.99
CA LEU A 245 19.02 -10.29 -11.18
C LEU A 245 20.06 -11.20 -10.51
N ASN A 246 19.59 -12.33 -9.99
CA ASN A 246 20.48 -13.35 -9.44
C ASN A 246 21.38 -13.96 -10.53
N LEU A 247 20.89 -14.05 -11.78
CA LEU A 247 21.72 -14.44 -12.93
C LEU A 247 22.86 -13.44 -13.18
N VAL A 248 22.56 -12.13 -13.17
CA VAL A 248 23.59 -11.10 -13.34
C VAL A 248 24.61 -11.12 -12.21
N ILE A 249 24.17 -11.16 -10.95
CA ILE A 249 25.06 -11.24 -9.79
C ILE A 249 25.94 -12.50 -9.89
N SER A 250 25.36 -13.64 -10.27
CA SER A 250 26.10 -14.90 -10.46
C SER A 250 27.11 -14.81 -11.61
N ASN A 251 26.82 -14.08 -12.67
CA ASN A 251 27.75 -13.86 -13.78
C ASN A 251 28.91 -12.95 -13.37
N LEU A 252 28.65 -11.90 -12.59
CA LEU A 252 29.71 -11.06 -12.02
C LEU A 252 30.64 -11.86 -11.10
N ALA A 253 30.09 -12.78 -10.31
CA ALA A 253 30.87 -13.64 -9.40
C ALA A 253 31.77 -14.67 -10.11
N LYS A 254 31.51 -14.96 -11.40
CA LYS A 254 32.34 -15.85 -12.23
C LYS A 254 33.54 -15.16 -12.86
N LEU A 255 33.57 -13.82 -12.84
CA LEU A 255 34.71 -13.06 -13.35
C LEU A 255 35.94 -13.31 -12.49
N ASN A 256 37.11 -13.35 -13.12
CA ASN A 256 38.41 -13.37 -12.44
C ASN A 256 39.05 -11.99 -12.59
N LEU A 257 38.95 -11.13 -11.57
CA LEU A 257 39.43 -9.75 -11.65
C LEU A 257 40.96 -9.62 -11.75
N ASN A 258 41.70 -10.70 -11.42
CA ASN A 258 43.16 -10.78 -11.57
C ASN A 258 43.61 -10.93 -13.02
N GLU A 259 42.79 -11.54 -13.87
CA GLU A 259 43.12 -11.79 -15.28
C GLU A 259 42.64 -10.67 -16.22
N LEU A 260 41.80 -9.76 -15.71
CA LEU A 260 41.18 -8.70 -16.52
C LEU A 260 42.08 -7.46 -16.63
N SER A 261 42.32 -7.03 -17.86
CA SER A 261 42.96 -5.75 -18.15
C SER A 261 42.09 -4.56 -17.72
N VAL A 262 42.68 -3.36 -17.66
CA VAL A 262 41.95 -2.12 -17.34
C VAL A 262 40.85 -1.84 -18.36
N ASN A 263 41.11 -2.03 -19.64
CA ASN A 263 40.13 -1.80 -20.70
C ASN A 263 38.99 -2.83 -20.65
N GLU A 264 39.27 -4.09 -20.32
CA GLU A 264 38.24 -5.10 -20.11
C GLU A 264 37.41 -4.80 -18.85
N THR A 265 38.04 -4.31 -17.78
CA THR A 265 37.34 -3.86 -16.58
C THR A 265 36.40 -2.71 -16.90
N ILE A 266 36.83 -1.71 -17.68
CA ILE A 266 35.97 -0.60 -18.13
C ILE A 266 34.81 -1.13 -18.98
N LYS A 267 35.04 -2.09 -19.90
CA LYS A 267 33.96 -2.72 -20.68
C LYS A 267 32.97 -3.46 -19.79
N ILE A 268 33.45 -4.22 -18.81
CA ILE A 268 32.61 -4.90 -17.81
C ILE A 268 31.83 -3.89 -16.98
N LEU A 269 32.43 -2.75 -16.62
CA LEU A 269 31.75 -1.69 -15.88
C LEU A 269 30.70 -0.98 -16.74
N LEU A 270 30.97 -0.76 -18.02
CA LEU A 270 29.98 -0.26 -18.98
C LEU A 270 28.86 -1.29 -19.20
N ASP A 271 29.18 -2.59 -19.26
CA ASP A 271 28.18 -3.65 -19.26
C ASP A 271 27.42 -3.72 -17.93
N ALA A 272 28.08 -3.44 -16.81
CA ALA A 272 27.47 -3.34 -15.50
C ALA A 272 26.59 -2.09 -15.36
N THR A 273 26.90 -0.99 -16.07
CA THR A 273 25.97 0.14 -16.23
C THR A 273 24.71 -0.26 -17.00
N LYS A 274 24.76 -1.28 -17.87
CA LYS A 274 23.53 -1.88 -18.44
C LYS A 274 22.69 -2.56 -17.37
N ASN A 275 23.31 -3.07 -16.30
CA ASN A 275 22.61 -3.60 -15.14
C ASN A 275 22.03 -2.50 -14.23
N ILE A 276 22.40 -1.22 -14.40
CA ILE A 276 21.69 -0.10 -13.74
C ILE A 276 20.25 -0.02 -14.22
N ALA A 277 19.99 -0.40 -15.48
CA ALA A 277 18.64 -0.53 -16.01
C ALA A 277 17.83 -1.60 -15.24
N LEU A 278 18.46 -2.73 -14.90
CA LEU A 278 17.85 -3.76 -14.05
C LEU A 278 17.65 -3.28 -12.61
N ILE A 279 18.62 -2.56 -12.04
CA ILE A 279 18.49 -1.93 -10.72
C ILE A 279 17.29 -0.96 -10.73
N GLN A 280 17.20 -0.10 -11.75
CA GLN A 280 16.09 0.84 -11.94
C GLN A 280 14.75 0.13 -12.05
N ARG A 281 14.64 -0.96 -12.83
CA ARG A 281 13.45 -1.82 -12.90
C ARG A 281 12.97 -2.25 -11.51
N GLN A 282 13.90 -2.72 -10.68
CA GLN A 282 13.58 -3.20 -9.34
C GLN A 282 13.17 -2.09 -8.39
N TRP A 283 13.85 -0.95 -8.45
CA TRP A 283 13.39 0.22 -7.70
C TRP A 283 12.01 0.68 -8.20
N GLY A 284 11.66 0.42 -9.46
CA GLY A 284 10.34 0.74 -10.01
C GLY A 284 9.26 -0.10 -9.34
N ARG A 285 9.57 -1.36 -9.03
CA ARG A 285 8.69 -2.25 -8.25
C ARG A 285 8.57 -1.81 -6.79
N ILE A 286 9.65 -1.33 -6.18
CA ILE A 286 9.59 -0.76 -4.82
C ILE A 286 8.75 0.52 -4.82
N THR A 287 8.96 1.39 -5.81
CA THR A 287 8.17 2.61 -6.02
C THR A 287 6.69 2.26 -6.17
N ARG A 288 6.34 1.23 -6.97
CA ARG A 288 4.95 0.72 -7.05
C ARG A 288 4.43 0.29 -5.70
N PHE A 289 5.18 -0.50 -4.94
CA PHE A 289 4.74 -0.93 -3.62
C PHE A 289 4.36 0.28 -2.73
N PHE A 290 5.18 1.34 -2.71
CA PHE A 290 4.86 2.56 -1.98
C PHE A 290 3.71 3.36 -2.59
N SER A 291 3.53 3.34 -3.91
CA SER A 291 2.37 3.93 -4.58
C SER A 291 1.08 3.21 -4.17
N THR A 292 1.04 1.88 -4.26
CA THR A 292 -0.10 1.06 -3.82
C THR A 292 -0.37 1.27 -2.34
N LEU A 293 0.67 1.32 -1.51
CA LEU A 293 0.51 1.62 -0.09
C LEU A 293 -0.11 3.00 0.13
N THR A 294 0.36 4.02 -0.59
CA THR A 294 -0.17 5.39 -0.50
C THR A 294 -1.64 5.43 -0.89
N ILE A 295 -2.01 4.83 -2.03
CA ILE A 295 -3.39 4.72 -2.50
C ILE A 295 -4.27 4.03 -1.45
N ASN A 296 -3.83 2.88 -0.94
CA ASN A 296 -4.58 2.14 0.07
C ASN A 296 -4.75 2.97 1.35
N THR A 297 -3.70 3.65 1.80
CA THR A 297 -3.75 4.46 3.03
C THR A 297 -4.64 5.70 2.87
N GLU A 298 -4.60 6.35 1.71
CA GLU A 298 -5.47 7.48 1.36
C GLU A 298 -6.93 7.04 1.18
N HIS A 299 -7.17 5.85 0.62
CA HIS A 299 -8.49 5.24 0.56
C HIS A 299 -9.06 5.00 1.96
N THR A 300 -8.30 4.31 2.82
CA THR A 300 -8.69 4.05 4.21
C THR A 300 -8.95 5.35 4.97
N GLN A 301 -8.10 6.36 4.78
CA GLN A 301 -8.29 7.71 5.32
C GLN A 301 -9.61 8.33 4.84
N LYS A 302 -9.92 8.25 3.55
CA LYS A 302 -11.17 8.77 2.97
C LYS A 302 -12.39 8.06 3.58
N VAL A 303 -12.41 6.73 3.60
CA VAL A 303 -13.50 5.93 4.19
C VAL A 303 -13.71 6.29 5.66
N ILE A 304 -12.63 6.37 6.44
CA ILE A 304 -12.70 6.80 7.84
C ILE A 304 -13.31 8.21 7.93
N LEU A 305 -12.72 9.20 7.27
CA LEU A 305 -13.05 10.61 7.48
C LEU A 305 -14.38 11.05 6.85
N GLN A 306 -14.76 10.49 5.71
CA GLN A 306 -15.94 10.92 4.95
C GLN A 306 -17.13 10.00 5.16
N ASP A 307 -16.90 8.68 5.20
CA ASP A 307 -17.99 7.71 5.28
C ASP A 307 -18.36 7.40 6.71
N PHE A 308 -17.37 7.08 7.54
CA PHE A 308 -17.63 6.71 8.92
C PHE A 308 -17.93 7.92 9.81
N LEU A 309 -17.05 8.95 9.81
CA LEU A 309 -17.27 10.14 10.63
C LEU A 309 -18.49 10.96 10.17
N GLY A 310 -18.65 11.09 8.85
CA GLY A 310 -19.76 11.82 8.26
C GLY A 310 -21.11 11.22 8.66
N ALA A 311 -21.28 9.91 8.48
CA ALA A 311 -22.53 9.23 8.82
C ALA A 311 -22.90 9.36 10.30
N ILE A 312 -21.91 9.31 11.21
CA ILE A 312 -22.15 9.49 12.65
C ILE A 312 -22.54 10.94 12.97
N SER A 313 -21.87 11.92 12.37
CA SER A 313 -22.19 13.34 12.57
C SER A 313 -23.58 13.70 12.05
N ASP A 314 -24.02 13.08 10.95
CA ASP A 314 -25.36 13.27 10.39
C ASP A 314 -26.44 12.75 11.37
N VAL A 315 -26.20 11.60 12.02
CA VAL A 315 -27.11 11.05 13.05
C VAL A 315 -27.17 11.94 14.29
N GLU A 316 -26.04 12.51 14.72
CA GLU A 316 -26.01 13.44 15.84
C GLU A 316 -26.73 14.76 15.52
N PHE A 317 -26.63 15.23 14.26
CA PHE A 317 -27.32 16.42 13.75
C PHE A 317 -28.84 16.25 13.65
N ILE A 318 -29.34 15.03 13.40
CA ILE A 318 -30.78 14.73 13.35
C ILE A 318 -31.48 15.05 14.69
N GLY A 319 -30.74 15.03 15.81
CA GLY A 319 -31.21 15.53 17.11
C GLY A 319 -32.45 14.80 17.66
N LYS A 320 -32.83 13.68 17.05
CA LYS A 320 -33.99 12.85 17.39
C LYS A 320 -33.55 11.38 17.39
N PRO A 321 -34.09 10.54 18.28
CA PRO A 321 -33.86 9.11 18.22
C PRO A 321 -34.26 8.60 16.84
N LEU A 322 -33.35 7.87 16.18
CA LEU A 322 -33.68 7.11 14.98
C LEU A 322 -34.79 6.11 15.35
N ASP A 323 -35.75 5.89 14.45
CA ASP A 323 -36.70 4.81 14.68
C ASP A 323 -35.99 3.44 14.58
N PRO A 324 -36.58 2.33 15.10
CA PRO A 324 -35.90 1.04 15.16
C PRO A 324 -35.45 0.49 13.80
N ILE A 325 -36.13 0.86 12.71
CA ILE A 325 -35.78 0.44 11.35
C ILE A 325 -34.57 1.26 10.86
N ASP A 326 -34.59 2.58 11.09
CA ASP A 326 -33.48 3.47 10.80
C ASP A 326 -32.23 3.14 11.64
N GLN A 327 -32.39 2.73 12.90
CA GLN A 327 -31.30 2.23 13.75
C GLN A 327 -30.69 0.95 13.18
N THR A 328 -31.52 -0.02 12.81
CA THR A 328 -31.05 -1.29 12.22
C THR A 328 -30.30 -1.04 10.92
N LEU A 329 -30.82 -0.16 10.05
CA LEU A 329 -30.17 0.19 8.79
C LEU A 329 -28.86 0.96 9.01
N PHE A 330 -28.86 1.92 9.94
CA PHE A 330 -27.65 2.66 10.31
C PHE A 330 -26.56 1.71 10.82
N LEU A 331 -26.92 0.76 11.70
CA LEU A 331 -25.99 -0.25 12.20
C LEU A 331 -25.45 -1.13 11.07
N VAL A 332 -26.29 -1.60 10.14
CA VAL A 332 -25.86 -2.42 8.98
C VAL A 332 -24.85 -1.68 8.11
N LEU A 333 -25.07 -0.40 7.81
CA LEU A 333 -24.13 0.41 7.00
C LEU A 333 -22.82 0.70 7.75
N LEU A 334 -22.91 0.83 9.07
CA LEU A 334 -21.75 1.04 9.94
C LEU A 334 -20.90 -0.24 10.04
N VAL A 335 -21.51 -1.43 9.97
CA VAL A 335 -20.79 -2.72 9.96
C VAL A 335 -19.85 -2.79 8.76
N GLU A 336 -20.37 -2.57 7.56
CA GLU A 336 -19.60 -2.67 6.32
C GLU A 336 -18.39 -1.72 6.35
N SER A 337 -18.65 -0.46 6.75
CA SER A 337 -17.61 0.55 6.91
C SER A 337 -16.55 0.15 7.95
N VAL A 338 -16.95 -0.40 9.10
CA VAL A 338 -16.01 -0.83 10.15
C VAL A 338 -15.19 -2.03 9.71
N THR A 339 -15.81 -3.01 9.03
CA THR A 339 -15.11 -4.18 8.53
C THR A 339 -14.08 -3.81 7.46
N ASP A 340 -14.41 -2.87 6.57
CA ASP A 340 -13.48 -2.38 5.56
C ASP A 340 -12.29 -1.63 6.17
N ILE A 341 -12.56 -0.72 7.12
CA ILE A 341 -11.49 0.01 7.80
C ILE A 341 -10.58 -0.94 8.57
N ASP A 342 -11.14 -1.95 9.27
CA ASP A 342 -10.34 -2.92 10.01
C ASP A 342 -9.46 -3.77 9.08
N ARG A 343 -10.05 -4.27 7.99
CA ARG A 343 -9.36 -5.06 6.98
C ARG A 343 -8.20 -4.27 6.35
N ASP A 344 -8.48 -3.06 5.90
CA ASP A 344 -7.48 -2.21 5.27
C ASP A 344 -6.36 -1.83 6.26
N SER A 345 -6.73 -1.51 7.51
CA SER A 345 -5.75 -1.21 8.57
C SER A 345 -4.86 -2.43 8.83
N HIS A 346 -5.44 -3.63 8.87
CA HIS A 346 -4.66 -4.84 9.06
C HIS A 346 -3.73 -5.14 7.88
N LEU A 347 -4.21 -4.95 6.64
CA LEU A 347 -3.38 -5.07 5.44
C LEU A 347 -2.19 -4.12 5.50
N LEU A 348 -2.44 -2.83 5.74
CA LEU A 348 -1.41 -1.80 5.84
C LEU A 348 -0.41 -2.10 6.96
N PHE A 349 -0.89 -2.60 8.11
CA PHE A 349 -0.04 -3.07 9.20
C PHE A 349 0.90 -4.20 8.74
N LEU A 350 0.37 -5.22 8.07
CA LEU A 350 1.17 -6.36 7.60
C LEU A 350 2.15 -5.97 6.51
N MET A 351 1.74 -5.12 5.55
CA MET A 351 2.63 -4.57 4.52
C MET A 351 3.80 -3.81 5.17
N SER A 352 3.49 -2.94 6.14
CA SER A 352 4.50 -2.14 6.82
C SER A 352 5.44 -2.97 7.70
N LYS A 353 4.90 -3.97 8.39
CA LYS A 353 5.65 -4.94 9.18
C LYS A 353 6.58 -5.76 8.31
N THR A 354 6.08 -6.30 7.20
CA THR A 354 6.87 -7.11 6.26
C THR A 354 8.02 -6.29 5.69
N TYR A 355 7.77 -5.04 5.27
CA TYR A 355 8.83 -4.15 4.83
C TYR A 355 9.87 -3.94 5.92
N SER A 356 9.44 -3.61 7.14
CA SER A 356 10.33 -3.32 8.27
C SER A 356 11.20 -4.51 8.64
N ASP A 357 10.64 -5.73 8.64
CA ASP A 357 11.36 -6.97 8.92
C ASP A 357 12.43 -7.24 7.85
N VAL A 358 12.09 -7.11 6.57
CA VAL A 358 13.05 -7.29 5.47
C VAL A 358 14.11 -6.18 5.51
N SER A 359 13.69 -4.94 5.72
CA SER A 359 14.54 -3.75 5.72
C SER A 359 15.58 -3.82 6.83
N LYS A 360 15.15 -4.13 8.06
CA LYS A 360 16.02 -4.28 9.23
C LYS A 360 17.03 -5.40 9.05
N LYS A 361 16.60 -6.54 8.49
CA LYS A 361 17.44 -7.73 8.42
C LYS A 361 18.37 -7.76 7.20
N TYR A 362 17.98 -7.13 6.09
CA TYR A 362 18.67 -7.31 4.81
C TYR A 362 18.94 -6.02 4.03
N MET A 363 18.47 -4.85 4.46
CA MET A 363 18.65 -3.62 3.67
C MET A 363 19.49 -2.56 4.37
N ILE A 364 19.07 -2.10 5.56
CA ILE A 364 19.62 -0.89 6.20
C ILE A 364 21.12 -1.00 6.47
N ASP A 365 21.56 -2.12 7.05
CA ASP A 365 22.99 -2.31 7.34
C ASP A 365 23.79 -2.53 6.05
N GLN A 366 23.22 -3.22 5.06
CA GLN A 366 23.88 -3.49 3.78
C GLN A 366 24.08 -2.21 2.96
N ILE A 367 23.06 -1.35 2.88
CA ILE A 367 23.15 -0.09 2.13
C ILE A 367 24.15 0.87 2.78
N ALA A 368 24.20 0.92 4.12
CA ALA A 368 25.20 1.71 4.85
C ALA A 368 26.64 1.25 4.57
N GLY A 369 26.83 -0.06 4.35
CA GLY A 369 28.13 -0.65 4.02
C GLY A 369 28.60 -0.46 2.58
N LEU A 370 27.74 0.00 1.65
CA LEU A 370 28.08 0.08 0.23
C LEU A 370 29.26 0.99 -0.08
N ALA A 371 29.42 2.09 0.67
CA ALA A 371 30.57 2.98 0.50
C ALA A 371 31.91 2.24 0.70
N GLY A 372 31.94 1.23 1.56
CA GLY A 372 33.11 0.39 1.78
C GLY A 372 33.50 -0.45 0.56
N ALA A 373 32.56 -0.80 -0.31
CA ALA A 373 32.85 -1.54 -1.54
C ALA A 373 33.72 -0.72 -2.52
N LEU A 374 33.57 0.61 -2.54
CA LEU A 374 34.44 1.49 -3.34
C LEU A 374 35.85 1.64 -2.76
N ALA A 375 36.06 1.31 -1.48
CA ALA A 375 37.35 1.42 -0.81
C ALA A 375 38.26 0.19 -1.01
N ILE A 376 37.75 -0.88 -1.63
CA ILE A 376 38.51 -2.12 -1.85
C ILE A 376 39.67 -1.85 -2.81
N GLN A 377 40.90 -2.23 -2.42
CA GLN A 377 42.11 -1.92 -3.18
C GLN A 377 42.64 -3.10 -3.98
N SER A 378 42.59 -4.31 -3.43
CA SER A 378 43.11 -5.51 -4.09
C SER A 378 42.05 -6.23 -4.93
N ASN A 379 42.49 -6.90 -5.99
CA ASN A 379 41.57 -7.69 -6.84
C ASN A 379 41.03 -8.92 -6.10
N ASP A 380 41.84 -9.58 -5.26
CA ASP A 380 41.40 -10.74 -4.47
C ASP A 380 40.26 -10.38 -3.51
N GLU A 381 40.35 -9.22 -2.84
CA GLU A 381 39.27 -8.72 -1.99
C GLU A 381 38.00 -8.39 -2.79
N ARG A 382 38.13 -7.81 -3.99
CA ARG A 382 36.97 -7.55 -4.88
C ARG A 382 36.30 -8.85 -5.30
N ASP A 383 37.09 -9.84 -5.72
CA ASP A 383 36.61 -11.16 -6.15
C ASP A 383 35.86 -11.86 -5.01
N ASN A 384 36.44 -11.85 -3.81
CA ASN A 384 35.83 -12.42 -2.61
C ASN A 384 34.51 -11.71 -2.25
N TYR A 385 34.49 -10.38 -2.31
CA TYR A 385 33.29 -9.59 -2.04
C TYR A 385 32.14 -9.95 -3.00
N VAL A 386 32.40 -9.99 -4.31
CA VAL A 386 31.36 -10.29 -5.32
C VAL A 386 30.84 -11.73 -5.16
N LYS A 387 31.72 -12.69 -4.89
CA LYS A 387 31.33 -14.10 -4.64
C LYS A 387 30.49 -14.25 -3.36
N GLU A 388 30.87 -13.57 -2.28
CA GLU A 388 30.13 -13.58 -1.03
C GLU A 388 28.71 -12.99 -1.21
N VAL A 389 28.62 -11.85 -1.90
CA VAL A 389 27.35 -11.19 -2.22
C VAL A 389 26.44 -12.12 -3.05
N ALA A 390 26.99 -12.80 -4.06
CA ALA A 390 26.24 -13.74 -4.89
C ALA A 390 25.65 -14.90 -4.07
N ASN A 391 26.47 -15.52 -3.22
CA ASN A 391 26.04 -16.64 -2.37
C ASN A 391 24.93 -16.21 -1.40
N LYS A 392 25.07 -15.04 -0.77
CA LYS A 392 24.06 -14.51 0.16
C LYS A 392 22.76 -14.14 -0.54
N SER A 393 22.82 -13.61 -1.77
CA SER A 393 21.64 -13.12 -2.51
C SER A 393 20.57 -14.20 -2.69
N GLN A 394 20.97 -15.44 -3.02
CA GLN A 394 20.02 -16.54 -3.23
C GLN A 394 19.31 -16.92 -1.93
N THR A 395 20.06 -17.03 -0.83
CA THR A 395 19.50 -17.35 0.49
C THR A 395 18.53 -16.26 0.96
N ILE A 396 18.90 -14.99 0.79
CA ILE A 396 18.05 -13.86 1.17
C ILE A 396 16.74 -13.87 0.37
N SER A 397 16.82 -14.09 -0.95
CA SER A 397 15.64 -14.14 -1.82
C SER A 397 14.62 -15.19 -1.36
N ASN A 398 15.08 -16.40 -1.05
CA ASN A 398 14.20 -17.46 -0.54
C ASN A 398 13.57 -17.08 0.81
N GLN A 399 14.35 -16.56 1.75
CA GLN A 399 13.83 -16.16 3.07
C GLN A 399 12.78 -15.04 2.97
N VAL A 400 12.94 -14.10 2.04
CA VAL A 400 11.94 -13.03 1.82
C VAL A 400 10.66 -13.59 1.18
N LYS A 401 10.77 -14.57 0.28
CA LYS A 401 9.61 -15.25 -0.32
C LYS A 401 8.82 -16.05 0.72
N ASP A 402 9.52 -16.77 1.59
CA ASP A 402 8.90 -17.53 2.68
C ASP A 402 8.16 -16.60 3.64
N LEU A 403 8.80 -15.50 4.04
CA LEU A 403 8.19 -14.48 4.90
C LEU A 403 6.93 -13.87 4.26
N ALA A 404 6.97 -13.54 2.97
CA ALA A 404 5.81 -13.00 2.26
C ALA A 404 4.64 -14.01 2.25
N THR A 405 4.94 -15.28 2.05
CA THR A 405 3.94 -16.37 2.05
C THR A 405 3.32 -16.56 3.43
N GLU A 406 4.14 -16.51 4.49
CA GLU A 406 3.67 -16.58 5.88
C GLU A 406 2.74 -15.39 6.21
N ARG A 407 3.15 -14.17 5.84
CA ARG A 407 2.37 -12.95 6.07
C ARG A 407 1.03 -12.95 5.32
N HIS A 408 1.00 -13.54 4.13
CA HIS A 408 -0.25 -13.70 3.38
C HIS A 408 -1.24 -14.61 4.11
N LYS A 409 -0.77 -15.75 4.65
CA LYS A 409 -1.61 -16.64 5.46
C LYS A 409 -2.10 -15.96 6.75
N GLU A 410 -1.24 -15.18 7.41
CA GLU A 410 -1.60 -14.40 8.61
C GLU A 410 -2.75 -13.43 8.32
N TYR A 411 -2.69 -12.74 7.17
CA TYR A 411 -3.73 -11.82 6.71
C TYR A 411 -5.09 -12.52 6.54
N GLU A 412 -5.12 -13.63 5.78
CA GLU A 412 -6.36 -14.36 5.50
C GLU A 412 -7.03 -14.88 6.78
N MET A 413 -6.24 -15.51 7.67
CA MET A 413 -6.77 -16.05 8.93
C MET A 413 -7.29 -14.96 9.86
N THR A 414 -6.56 -13.85 9.98
CA THR A 414 -6.95 -12.75 10.89
C THR A 414 -8.21 -12.05 10.40
N ASN A 415 -8.34 -11.84 9.09
CA ASN A 415 -9.53 -11.19 8.52
C ASN A 415 -10.79 -12.02 8.75
N LEU A 416 -10.73 -13.33 8.49
CA LEU A 416 -11.86 -14.23 8.74
C LEU A 416 -12.32 -14.15 10.20
N PHE A 417 -11.39 -14.26 11.14
CA PHE A 417 -11.68 -14.20 12.57
C PHE A 417 -12.29 -12.85 13.00
N ARG A 418 -11.74 -11.73 12.53
CA ARG A 418 -12.24 -10.40 12.93
C ARG A 418 -13.60 -10.08 12.33
N GLN A 419 -13.88 -10.53 11.11
CA GLN A 419 -15.20 -10.38 10.50
C GLN A 419 -16.27 -11.09 11.33
N GLU A 420 -15.99 -12.30 11.82
CA GLU A 420 -16.90 -13.03 12.73
C GLU A 420 -17.13 -12.26 14.04
N GLN A 421 -16.08 -11.67 14.62
CA GLN A 421 -16.20 -10.89 15.85
C GLN A 421 -17.08 -9.64 15.69
N TYR A 422 -16.90 -8.86 14.61
CA TYR A 422 -17.76 -7.69 14.35
C TYR A 422 -19.22 -8.10 14.20
N MET A 423 -19.50 -9.18 13.45
CA MET A 423 -20.85 -9.70 13.29
C MET A 423 -21.50 -10.10 14.62
N GLN A 424 -20.74 -10.71 15.54
CA GLN A 424 -21.22 -11.04 16.89
C GLN A 424 -21.53 -9.80 17.73
N TYR A 425 -20.64 -8.81 17.79
CA TYR A 425 -20.85 -7.58 18.57
C TYR A 425 -22.11 -6.83 18.16
N ILE A 426 -22.39 -6.80 16.86
CA ILE A 426 -23.56 -6.12 16.31
C ILE A 426 -24.83 -6.92 16.56
N GLN A 427 -24.80 -8.26 16.43
CA GLN A 427 -25.93 -9.11 16.79
C GLN A 427 -26.31 -8.96 18.27
N GLU A 428 -25.34 -8.93 19.18
CA GLU A 428 -25.56 -8.71 20.61
C GLU A 428 -26.16 -7.32 20.89
N GLY A 429 -25.67 -6.27 20.20
CA GLY A 429 -26.21 -4.91 20.30
C GLY A 429 -27.67 -4.81 19.83
N MET A 430 -28.00 -5.41 18.68
CA MET A 430 -29.37 -5.44 18.15
C MET A 430 -30.33 -6.22 19.06
N LEU A 431 -29.87 -7.31 19.68
CA LEU A 431 -30.66 -8.10 20.63
C LEU A 431 -30.96 -7.34 21.93
N GLN A 432 -30.02 -6.52 22.43
CA GLN A 432 -30.26 -5.66 23.59
C GLN A 432 -31.31 -4.58 23.32
N GLU A 433 -31.30 -3.94 22.15
CA GLU A 433 -32.33 -2.95 21.77
C GLU A 433 -33.72 -3.59 21.63
N LEU A 434 -33.81 -4.78 21.02
CA LEU A 434 -35.06 -5.54 20.91
C LEU A 434 -35.65 -5.90 22.29
N ASN A 435 -34.80 -6.29 23.24
CA ASN A 435 -35.23 -6.57 24.62
C ASN A 435 -35.67 -5.31 25.38
N ASN A 436 -35.01 -4.17 25.15
CA ASN A 436 -35.41 -2.90 25.74
C ASN A 436 -36.75 -2.39 25.18
N LEU A 437 -37.06 -2.69 23.91
CA LEU A 437 -38.37 -2.42 23.29
C LEU A 437 -39.46 -3.37 23.79
N GLY A 438 -39.13 -4.64 24.08
CA GLY A 438 -40.05 -5.60 24.71
C GLY A 438 -40.36 -5.28 26.18
N GLY A 439 -39.43 -4.64 26.90
CA GLY A 439 -39.57 -4.27 28.31
C GLY A 439 -40.48 -3.07 28.58
N MET A 440 -40.74 -2.19 27.60
CA MET A 440 -41.72 -1.09 27.73
C MET A 440 -43.17 -1.52 27.46
N GLY A 441 -43.42 -2.81 27.24
CA GLY A 441 -44.68 -3.33 26.70
C GLY A 441 -45.53 -4.21 27.61
N ILE A 442 -45.28 -4.34 28.91
CA ILE A 442 -46.24 -4.99 29.84
C ILE A 442 -46.22 -4.27 31.19
N GLY A 443 -46.93 -3.13 31.25
CA GLY A 443 -47.14 -2.37 32.47
C GLY A 443 -48.49 -1.68 32.46
N ARG A 444 -49.49 -2.38 33.01
CA ARG A 444 -50.86 -1.94 33.39
C ARG A 444 -51.88 -1.72 32.25
N ARG A 445 -52.77 -2.69 32.11
CA ARG A 445 -54.20 -2.47 32.39
C ARG A 445 -54.65 -3.45 33.45
#